data_AF-A0A372JBS1-F1
#
_entry.id   AF-A0A372JBS1-F1
#
_cell.length_a   1.000
_cell.length_b   1.000
_cell.length_c   1.000
_cell.angle_alpha   90.00
_cell.angle_beta   90.00
_cell.angle_gamma   90.00
#
_symmetry.space_group_name_H-M   'P 1'
#
loop_
_entity.id
_entity.type
_entity.pdbx_description
1 polymer ?
#
loop_
_entity_poly.entity_id
_entity_poly.type
_entity_poly.pdbx_seq_one_letter_code
_entity_poly.pdbx_strand_id
1 'polypeptide(L)'
;MTVMEWGLTESTVGGPDGGRDAGPDGGLDGGLNGGLDGLAADHYRVCLARGIHGRAALEVYVHDGLYDVAVADGLLRALLRGAVQGRGWALAWGELPPGGAAVRVSFTGRRLEVPAEVTLVGKRFWVAEAEARARSVVVTTPSERVAARLRTVRRRTDRVRRAGR
;
A
#
# COMPACT_ATOMS: atom_id res chain seq x y z
N MET A 1 20.64 56.03 2.65
CA MET A 1 20.34 56.80 1.43
C MET A 1 21.61 56.81 0.61
N THR A 2 21.74 55.85 -0.32
CA THR A 2 22.92 55.69 -1.19
C THR A 2 22.40 55.18 -2.53
N VAL A 3 22.85 55.79 -3.63
CA VAL A 3 22.48 55.50 -5.01
C VAL A 3 23.76 55.23 -5.81
N MET A 4 23.68 54.27 -6.74
CA MET A 4 24.47 54.02 -7.97
C MET A 4 24.26 52.50 -8.27
N GLU A 5 23.64 52.02 -9.36
CA GLU A 5 23.89 52.27 -10.81
C GLU A 5 25.32 51.81 -11.17
N TRP A 6 25.64 50.92 -12.13
CA TRP A 6 25.01 50.41 -13.38
C TRP A 6 25.14 48.85 -13.44
N GLY A 7 24.64 48.05 -14.39
CA GLY A 7 23.82 48.28 -15.60
C GLY A 7 23.64 47.01 -16.49
N LEU A 8 22.82 47.16 -17.53
CA LEU A 8 22.74 46.54 -18.89
C LEU A 8 23.79 45.49 -19.33
N THR A 9 23.59 44.51 -20.23
CA THR A 9 22.43 43.95 -21.01
C THR A 9 22.94 42.69 -21.74
N GLU A 10 22.15 41.62 -21.85
CA GLU A 10 22.22 40.74 -23.03
C GLU A 10 20.82 40.29 -23.46
N SER A 11 20.50 40.55 -24.73
CA SER A 11 19.30 40.09 -25.41
C SER A 11 19.67 38.99 -26.38
N THR A 12 18.92 37.88 -26.40
CA THR A 12 18.93 36.93 -27.52
C THR A 12 17.50 36.64 -27.95
N VAL A 13 17.22 36.90 -29.23
CA VAL A 13 15.93 36.69 -29.88
C VAL A 13 16.14 35.74 -31.07
N GLY A 14 15.21 34.80 -31.25
CA GLY A 14 15.15 33.89 -32.41
C GLY A 14 14.91 32.44 -31.95
N GLY A 15 13.92 31.70 -32.48
CA GLY A 15 12.86 32.05 -33.42
C GLY A 15 11.84 30.88 -33.51
N PRO A 16 10.66 31.05 -34.12
CA PRO A 16 9.61 30.02 -34.16
C PRO A 16 9.63 29.14 -35.44
N ASP A 17 8.84 28.07 -35.40
CA ASP A 17 8.47 27.04 -36.41
C ASP A 17 8.97 25.62 -36.02
N GLY A 18 8.23 24.53 -36.24
CA GLY A 18 6.88 24.35 -36.80
C GLY A 18 6.60 22.85 -37.06
N GLY A 19 5.33 22.43 -37.07
CA GLY A 19 4.91 21.01 -37.27
C GLY A 19 4.80 20.23 -35.94
N ARG A 20 3.64 19.72 -35.50
CA ARG A 20 2.75 18.72 -36.10
C ARG A 20 3.45 17.42 -36.47
N ASP A 21 3.24 16.39 -35.64
CA ASP A 21 2.70 15.13 -36.14
C ASP A 21 1.76 14.50 -35.11
N ALA A 22 0.81 13.70 -35.59
CA ALA A 22 -0.20 13.03 -34.78
C ALA A 22 -0.18 11.52 -35.07
N GLY A 23 -0.05 10.70 -34.02
CA GLY A 23 -0.05 9.24 -34.13
C GLY A 23 -0.18 8.60 -32.75
N PRO A 24 -1.30 7.90 -32.45
CA PRO A 24 -1.53 7.30 -31.14
C PRO A 24 -1.05 5.84 -31.11
N ASP A 25 0.25 5.62 -30.86
CA ASP A 25 0.76 4.27 -30.61
C ASP A 25 0.40 3.83 -29.19
N GLY A 26 -0.70 3.08 -29.11
CA GLY A 26 -1.17 2.40 -27.92
C GLY A 26 -0.27 1.23 -27.52
N GLY A 27 0.95 1.53 -27.08
CA GLY A 27 1.81 0.60 -26.37
C GLY A 27 1.20 0.26 -25.01
N LEU A 28 0.51 -0.87 -24.91
CA LEU A 28 0.19 -1.51 -23.63
C LEU A 28 1.44 -2.17 -23.05
N ASP A 29 2.47 -1.35 -22.83
CA ASP A 29 3.66 -1.72 -22.09
C ASP A 29 3.27 -1.77 -20.62
N GLY A 30 2.68 -2.91 -20.23
CA GLY A 30 2.50 -3.34 -18.83
C GLY A 30 3.84 -3.65 -18.16
N GLY A 31 4.82 -2.76 -18.36
CA GLY A 31 6.15 -2.81 -17.79
C GLY A 31 6.05 -2.82 -16.28
N LEU A 32 6.59 -3.88 -15.69
CA LEU A 32 6.73 -4.08 -14.26
C LEU A 32 7.67 -3.00 -13.70
N ASN A 33 7.12 -1.83 -13.37
CA ASN A 33 7.90 -0.73 -12.82
C ASN A 33 8.49 -1.15 -11.47
N GLY A 34 9.82 -1.25 -11.42
CA GLY A 34 10.56 -1.64 -10.22
C GLY A 34 10.56 -0.53 -9.18
N GLY A 35 9.62 -0.58 -8.24
CA GLY A 35 9.54 0.37 -7.10
C GLY A 35 9.01 -0.22 -5.79
N LEU A 36 8.90 -1.56 -5.69
CA LEU A 36 8.18 -2.27 -4.63
C LEU A 36 6.74 -1.73 -4.41
N ASP A 37 5.98 -1.62 -5.51
CA ASP A 37 4.55 -1.27 -5.49
C ASP A 37 3.64 -2.35 -4.87
N GLY A 38 4.20 -3.32 -4.14
CA GLY A 38 3.45 -4.37 -3.47
C GLY A 38 4.29 -5.35 -2.66
N LEU A 39 3.61 -6.11 -1.80
CA LEU A 39 4.14 -7.22 -1.00
C LEU A 39 3.38 -8.49 -1.39
N ALA A 40 4.06 -9.60 -1.67
CA ALA A 40 3.42 -10.82 -2.12
C ALA A 40 4.00 -12.07 -1.44
N ALA A 41 3.12 -12.99 -1.07
CA ALA A 41 3.44 -14.31 -0.52
C ALA A 41 2.43 -15.34 -1.05
N ASP A 42 2.67 -16.64 -0.82
CA ASP A 42 1.83 -17.78 -1.26
C ASP A 42 0.33 -17.72 -0.86
N HIS A 43 -0.05 -16.77 -0.01
CA HIS A 43 -1.37 -16.70 0.61
C HIS A 43 -2.07 -15.36 0.42
N TYR A 44 -1.33 -14.30 0.11
CA TYR A 44 -1.84 -12.94 0.00
C TYR A 44 -0.98 -12.12 -0.96
N ARG A 45 -1.57 -11.07 -1.53
CA ARG A 45 -0.86 -10.04 -2.29
C ARG A 45 -1.39 -8.68 -1.87
N VAL A 46 -0.50 -7.73 -1.63
CA VAL A 46 -0.83 -6.33 -1.38
C VAL A 46 -0.23 -5.51 -2.51
N CYS A 47 -1.00 -4.60 -3.10
CA CYS A 47 -0.54 -3.72 -4.17
C CYS A 47 -0.94 -2.27 -3.89
N LEU A 48 -0.10 -1.34 -4.35
CA LEU A 48 -0.47 0.06 -4.51
C LEU A 48 -1.23 0.22 -5.84
N ALA A 49 -2.44 0.74 -5.74
CA ALA A 49 -3.31 1.06 -6.86
C ALA A 49 -3.69 2.55 -6.84
N ARG A 50 -4.40 2.98 -7.88
CA ARG A 50 -4.89 4.36 -8.00
C ARG A 50 -6.41 4.39 -8.03
N GLY A 51 -7.01 4.90 -6.95
CA GLY A 51 -8.44 5.06 -6.82
C GLY A 51 -8.99 6.26 -7.62
N ILE A 52 -10.32 6.41 -7.56
CA ILE A 52 -11.05 7.50 -8.23
C ILE A 52 -10.51 8.86 -7.74
N HIS A 53 -10.33 9.79 -8.70
CA HIS A 53 -9.65 11.08 -8.55
C HIS A 53 -8.13 10.99 -8.29
N GLY A 54 -7.48 9.89 -8.70
CA GLY A 54 -6.02 9.80 -8.70
C GLY A 54 -5.38 9.52 -7.33
N ARG A 55 -6.21 9.31 -6.29
CA ARG A 55 -5.79 9.03 -4.91
C ARG A 55 -5.09 7.67 -4.81
N ALA A 56 -4.07 7.58 -3.95
CA ALA A 56 -3.44 6.31 -3.64
C ALA A 56 -4.43 5.35 -2.96
N ALA A 57 -4.40 4.07 -3.34
CA ALA A 57 -5.19 3.02 -2.73
C ALA A 57 -4.30 1.80 -2.45
N LEU A 58 -4.52 1.14 -1.31
CA LEU A 58 -3.94 -0.15 -0.98
C LEU A 58 -4.98 -1.23 -1.30
N GLU A 59 -4.65 -2.13 -2.21
CA GLU A 59 -5.48 -3.30 -2.53
C GLU A 59 -4.89 -4.54 -1.85
N VAL A 60 -5.69 -5.22 -1.04
CA VAL A 60 -5.29 -6.44 -0.33
C VAL A 60 -6.05 -7.61 -0.90
N TYR A 61 -5.33 -8.59 -1.45
CA TYR A 61 -5.81 -9.83 -2.00
C TYR A 61 -5.43 -11.00 -1.09
N VAL A 62 -6.32 -11.98 -0.96
CA VAL A 62 -6.11 -13.18 -0.14
C VAL A 62 -6.69 -14.40 -0.87
N HIS A 63 -5.87 -15.44 -1.05
CA HIS A 63 -6.25 -16.63 -1.86
C HIS A 63 -6.91 -16.24 -3.19
N ASP A 64 -6.20 -15.39 -3.96
CA ASP A 64 -6.58 -14.94 -5.31
C ASP A 64 -7.82 -14.03 -5.42
N GLY A 65 -8.52 -13.76 -4.31
CA GLY A 65 -9.65 -12.82 -4.26
C GLY A 65 -9.28 -11.46 -3.64
N LEU A 66 -9.85 -10.36 -4.16
CA LEU A 66 -9.76 -9.05 -3.51
C LEU A 66 -10.50 -9.08 -2.16
N TYR A 67 -9.84 -8.64 -1.09
CA TYR A 67 -10.30 -8.76 0.29
C TYR A 67 -10.67 -7.41 0.93
N ASP A 68 -9.84 -6.37 0.73
CA ASP A 68 -10.09 -5.01 1.20
C ASP A 68 -9.40 -3.98 0.27
N VAL A 69 -9.91 -2.76 0.27
CA VAL A 69 -9.33 -1.60 -0.42
C VAL A 69 -9.31 -0.39 0.50
N ALA A 70 -8.11 0.05 0.91
CA ALA A 70 -7.93 1.25 1.72
C ALA A 70 -7.54 2.43 0.81
N VAL A 71 -8.35 3.49 0.76
CA VAL A 71 -8.03 4.70 -0.04
C VAL A 71 -7.47 5.78 0.88
N ALA A 72 -6.32 6.35 0.51
CA ALA A 72 -5.65 7.39 1.27
C ALA A 72 -6.51 8.65 1.40
N ASP A 73 -6.43 9.30 2.56
CA ASP A 73 -7.23 10.50 2.87
C ASP A 73 -8.76 10.26 2.68
N GLY A 74 -9.22 9.01 2.86
CA GLY A 74 -10.62 8.63 2.82
C GLY A 74 -11.40 9.00 4.09
N LEU A 75 -12.74 8.91 4.04
CA LEU A 75 -13.63 9.28 5.16
C LEU A 75 -13.37 8.47 6.46
N LEU A 76 -12.72 7.31 6.33
CA LEU A 76 -12.36 6.40 7.42
C LEU A 76 -10.86 6.09 7.37
N ARG A 77 -10.03 7.11 7.62
CA ARG A 77 -8.61 6.91 7.93
C ARG A 77 -8.53 6.10 9.23
N ALA A 78 -7.82 4.98 9.20
CA ALA A 78 -7.69 4.11 10.36
C ALA A 78 -6.24 3.65 10.48
N LEU A 79 -5.64 3.92 11.65
CA LEU A 79 -4.30 3.41 12.00
C LEU A 79 -4.23 1.89 11.79
N LEU A 80 -5.29 1.16 12.15
CA LEU A 80 -5.50 -0.23 11.81
C LEU A 80 -6.79 -0.37 11.00
N ARG A 81 -6.67 -0.67 9.70
CA ARG A 81 -7.80 -0.79 8.77
C ARG A 81 -8.30 -2.23 8.68
N GLY A 82 -7.40 -3.21 8.62
CA GLY A 82 -7.76 -4.61 8.49
C GLY A 82 -6.67 -5.56 8.98
N ALA A 83 -7.09 -6.78 9.35
CA ALA A 83 -6.19 -7.86 9.72
C ALA A 83 -6.82 -9.24 9.50
N VAL A 84 -6.03 -10.17 8.95
CA VAL A 84 -6.44 -11.54 8.64
C VAL A 84 -5.42 -12.56 9.14
N GLN A 85 -5.86 -13.81 9.32
CA GLN A 85 -4.98 -14.96 9.51
C GLN A 85 -5.38 -16.11 8.59
N GLY A 86 -4.40 -16.91 8.19
CA GLY A 86 -4.62 -18.24 7.65
C GLY A 86 -3.92 -19.31 8.49
N ARG A 87 -3.52 -20.41 7.86
CA ARG A 87 -2.83 -21.51 8.55
C ARG A 87 -1.34 -21.17 8.70
N GLY A 88 -0.98 -20.64 9.87
CA GLY A 88 0.42 -20.38 10.24
C GLY A 88 0.93 -18.99 9.84
N TRP A 89 0.07 -18.12 9.31
CA TRP A 89 0.43 -16.77 8.91
C TRP A 89 -0.64 -15.76 9.32
N ALA A 90 -0.22 -14.51 9.49
CA ALA A 90 -1.04 -13.35 9.82
C ALA A 90 -0.60 -12.14 8.99
N LEU A 91 -1.57 -11.28 8.64
CA LEU A 91 -1.35 -10.03 7.90
C LEU A 91 -2.21 -8.93 8.52
N ALA A 92 -1.67 -7.72 8.66
CA ALA A 92 -2.38 -6.53 9.07
C ALA A 92 -1.96 -5.32 8.22
N TRP A 93 -2.87 -4.37 8.04
CA TRP A 93 -2.63 -3.16 7.25
C TRP A 93 -3.42 -1.96 7.79
N GLY A 94 -2.93 -0.78 7.45
CA GLY A 94 -3.55 0.49 7.83
C GLY A 94 -2.97 1.68 7.07
N GLU A 95 -3.45 2.86 7.41
CA GLU A 95 -2.88 4.12 6.96
C GLU A 95 -1.88 4.64 8.00
N LEU A 96 -0.81 5.29 7.56
CA LEU A 96 0.11 5.99 8.46
C LEU A 96 -0.59 7.19 9.12
N PRO A 97 -0.26 7.52 10.37
CA PRO A 97 -0.69 8.77 10.99
C PRO A 97 -0.24 9.99 10.18
N PRO A 98 -0.96 11.13 10.27
CA PRO A 98 -0.47 12.41 9.79
C PRO A 98 0.95 12.70 10.30
N GLY A 99 1.81 13.23 9.43
CA GLY A 99 3.23 13.44 9.74
C GLY A 99 4.11 12.18 9.68
N GLY A 100 3.56 11.00 9.37
CA GLY A 100 4.35 9.77 9.16
C GLY A 100 4.93 9.19 10.45
N ALA A 101 4.25 9.39 11.59
CA ALA A 101 4.70 8.88 12.88
C ALA A 101 4.91 7.35 12.85
N ALA A 102 5.99 6.88 13.46
CA ALA A 102 6.39 5.47 13.42
C ALA A 102 5.30 4.56 13.99
N VAL A 103 4.89 3.59 13.17
CA VAL A 103 3.95 2.53 13.54
C VAL A 103 4.75 1.32 14.04
N ARG A 104 4.30 0.70 15.14
CA ARG A 104 4.79 -0.60 15.62
C ARG A 104 3.64 -1.58 15.64
N VAL A 105 3.89 -2.83 15.27
CA VAL A 105 2.87 -3.88 15.19
C VAL A 105 3.31 -5.10 16.00
N SER A 106 2.42 -5.61 16.85
CA SER A 106 2.57 -6.90 17.54
C SER A 106 1.38 -7.80 17.23
N PHE A 107 1.64 -8.99 16.70
CA PHE A 107 0.63 -10.05 16.58
C PHE A 107 0.56 -10.86 17.88
N THR A 108 -0.64 -11.04 18.43
CA THR A 108 -0.85 -11.60 19.77
C THR A 108 -1.80 -12.81 19.79
N GLY A 109 -1.56 -13.72 20.74
CA GLY A 109 -2.32 -14.94 20.97
C GLY A 109 -2.41 -15.29 22.47
N ARG A 110 -2.82 -16.52 22.81
CA ARG A 110 -3.03 -16.92 24.23
C ARG A 110 -1.75 -16.91 25.08
N ARG A 111 -0.60 -17.16 24.46
CA ARG A 111 0.76 -17.21 25.07
C ARG A 111 1.80 -16.81 24.02
N LEU A 112 1.45 -15.84 23.19
CA LEU A 112 2.19 -15.45 22.00
C LEU A 112 2.12 -13.94 21.86
N GLU A 113 3.26 -13.30 21.73
CA GLU A 113 3.41 -11.95 21.20
C GLU A 113 4.59 -11.98 20.23
N VAL A 114 4.35 -11.58 18.99
CA VAL A 114 5.34 -11.53 17.91
C VAL A 114 5.37 -10.10 17.40
N PRO A 115 6.44 -9.32 17.66
CA PRO A 115 6.63 -8.06 16.97
C PRO A 115 6.81 -8.35 15.48
N ALA A 116 6.15 -7.56 14.63
CA ALA A 116 6.23 -7.67 13.19
C ALA A 116 6.95 -6.46 12.59
N GLU A 117 7.71 -6.71 11.53
CA GLU A 117 8.28 -5.65 10.71
C GLU A 117 7.15 -4.92 9.96
N VAL A 118 7.31 -3.61 9.81
CA VAL A 118 6.32 -2.74 9.18
C VAL A 118 6.86 -2.28 7.83
N THR A 119 6.36 -2.88 6.76
CA THR A 119 6.64 -2.48 5.38
C THR A 119 5.75 -1.29 5.01
N LEU A 120 6.35 -0.20 4.51
CA LEU A 120 5.61 0.95 4.00
C LEU A 120 5.24 0.75 2.53
N VAL A 121 3.99 1.05 2.16
CA VAL A 121 3.50 0.95 0.78
C VAL A 121 2.99 2.33 0.34
N GLY A 122 3.54 2.84 -0.76
CA GLY A 122 3.19 4.15 -1.33
C GLY A 122 3.40 5.35 -0.39
N LYS A 123 4.28 5.24 0.62
CA LYS A 123 4.55 6.26 1.66
C LYS A 123 3.32 6.72 2.48
N ARG A 124 2.17 6.04 2.36
CA ARG A 124 0.90 6.39 3.02
C ARG A 124 0.27 5.22 3.76
N PHE A 125 0.50 4.01 3.28
CA PHE A 125 0.01 2.80 3.92
C PHE A 125 1.16 2.05 4.60
N TRP A 126 0.78 1.21 5.54
CA TRP A 126 1.69 0.24 6.15
C TRP A 126 1.07 -1.15 6.08
N VAL A 127 1.93 -2.15 6.01
CA VAL A 127 1.61 -3.58 6.04
C VAL A 127 2.56 -4.24 7.02
N ALA A 128 2.07 -5.21 7.78
CA ALA A 128 2.90 -6.05 8.64
C ALA A 128 2.43 -7.50 8.57
N GLU A 129 3.37 -8.43 8.51
CA GLU A 129 3.09 -9.87 8.50
C GLU A 129 3.75 -10.60 9.67
N ALA A 130 3.31 -11.83 9.93
CA ALA A 130 4.01 -12.76 10.81
C ALA A 130 3.70 -14.21 10.45
N GLU A 131 4.73 -15.06 10.45
CA GLU A 131 4.62 -16.53 10.37
C GLU A 131 4.14 -17.14 11.70
N ALA A 132 2.97 -16.70 12.18
CA ALA A 132 2.44 -17.16 13.45
C ALA A 132 0.91 -17.31 13.45
N ARG A 133 0.42 -18.25 14.27
CA ARG A 133 -1.02 -18.45 14.52
C ARG A 133 -1.56 -17.44 15.54
N ALA A 134 -1.50 -16.17 15.17
CA ALA A 134 -2.02 -15.06 15.95
C ALA A 134 -3.56 -15.08 16.05
N ARG A 135 -4.13 -14.30 16.97
CA ARG A 135 -5.59 -14.15 17.17
C ARG A 135 -6.02 -12.68 17.22
N SER A 136 -5.11 -11.82 17.65
CA SER A 136 -5.26 -10.37 17.65
C SER A 136 -4.02 -9.71 17.07
N VAL A 137 -4.15 -8.47 16.63
CA VAL A 137 -3.04 -7.57 16.33
C VAL A 137 -3.18 -6.35 17.22
N VAL A 138 -2.06 -5.81 17.65
CA VAL A 138 -1.93 -4.54 18.34
C VAL A 138 -1.06 -3.64 17.48
N VAL A 139 -1.53 -2.42 17.24
CA VAL A 139 -0.83 -1.38 16.51
C VAL A 139 -0.63 -0.20 17.45
N THR A 140 0.60 0.30 17.56
CA THR A 140 0.93 1.48 18.38
C THR A 140 1.67 2.54 17.59
N THR A 141 1.41 3.79 17.97
CA THR A 141 2.16 4.99 17.60
C THR A 141 2.49 5.73 18.90
N PRO A 142 3.20 6.87 18.88
CA PRO A 142 3.40 7.69 20.07
C PRO A 142 2.11 8.25 20.69
N SER A 143 1.01 8.33 19.92
CA SER A 143 -0.23 9.00 20.32
C SER A 143 -1.44 8.07 20.41
N GLU A 144 -1.37 6.87 19.85
CA GLU A 144 -2.52 5.97 19.70
C GLU A 144 -2.12 4.49 19.86
N ARG A 145 -3.04 3.69 20.43
CA ARG A 145 -2.94 2.23 20.49
C ARG A 145 -4.27 1.61 20.09
N VAL A 146 -4.26 0.83 19.01
CA VAL A 146 -5.45 0.13 18.49
C VAL A 146 -5.20 -1.38 18.55
N ALA A 147 -6.23 -2.16 18.87
CA ALA A 147 -6.17 -3.61 18.83
C ALA A 147 -7.41 -4.19 18.13
N ALA A 148 -7.23 -5.21 17.29
CA ALA A 148 -8.32 -5.91 16.63
C ALA A 148 -8.12 -7.44 16.64
N ARG A 149 -9.21 -8.18 16.39
CA ARG A 149 -9.18 -9.62 16.12
C ARG A 149 -8.86 -9.88 14.65
N LEU A 150 -8.01 -10.87 14.38
CA LEU A 150 -7.72 -11.28 13.00
C LEU A 150 -8.89 -12.08 12.45
N ARG A 151 -9.41 -11.65 11.29
CA ARG A 151 -10.42 -12.42 10.55
C ARG A 151 -9.78 -13.70 10.01
N THR A 152 -10.41 -14.86 10.26
CA THR A 152 -9.88 -16.13 9.75
C THR A 152 -10.27 -16.31 8.29
N VAL A 153 -9.28 -16.31 7.40
CA VAL A 153 -9.47 -16.79 6.03
C VAL A 153 -9.22 -18.28 5.98
N ARG A 154 -9.96 -18.96 5.11
CA ARG A 154 -9.71 -20.37 4.78
C ARG A 154 -9.52 -20.42 3.28
N ARG A 155 -8.45 -21.06 2.81
CA ARG A 155 -8.36 -21.44 1.40
C ARG A 155 -9.62 -22.23 1.08
N ARG A 156 -10.38 -21.77 0.09
CA ARG A 156 -11.49 -22.57 -0.45
C ARG A 156 -10.81 -23.77 -1.10
N THR A 157 -10.80 -24.91 -0.41
CA THR A 157 -10.24 -26.12 -1.00
C THR A 157 -11.04 -26.38 -2.26
N ASP A 158 -10.38 -26.30 -3.41
CA ASP A 158 -11.00 -26.61 -4.68
C ASP A 158 -11.44 -28.07 -4.64
N ARG A 159 -12.73 -28.27 -4.37
CA ARG A 159 -13.38 -29.58 -4.34
C ARG A 159 -13.67 -29.98 -5.78
N VAL A 160 -12.62 -29.95 -6.61
CA VAL A 160 -12.65 -30.42 -8.00
C VAL A 160 -13.17 -31.84 -7.97
N ARG A 161 -14.26 -32.04 -8.70
CA ARG A 161 -15.00 -33.29 -8.76
C ARG A 161 -14.09 -34.39 -9.31
N ARG A 162 -13.58 -35.27 -8.43
CA ARG A 162 -13.31 -36.66 -8.81
C ARG A 162 -14.66 -37.37 -8.96
N ALA A 163 -15.33 -37.08 -10.07
CA ALA A 163 -16.50 -37.80 -10.54
C ALA A 163 -16.37 -37.87 -12.06
N GLY A 164 -16.02 -39.06 -12.59
CA GLY A 164 -15.84 -39.29 -14.03
C GLY A 164 -14.43 -39.75 -14.44
N ARG A 165 -14.06 -40.97 -14.04
CA ARG A 165 -13.42 -41.98 -14.90
C ARG A 165 -13.76 -43.36 -14.35
#